data_AF-A0A2R6NE16-F1
#
_entry.id   AF-A0A2R6NE16-F1
#
_cell.length_a   1.000
_cell.length_b   1.000
_cell.length_c   1.000
_cell.angle_alpha   90.00
_cell.angle_beta   90.00
_cell.angle_gamma   90.00
#
_symmetry.space_group_name_H-M   'P 1'
#
loop_
_entity.id
_entity.type
_entity.pdbx_description
1 polymer ?
#
loop_
_entity_poly.entity_id
_entity_poly.type
_entity_poly.pdbx_seq_one_letter_code
_entity_poly.pdbx_strand_id
1 'polypeptide(L)'
;MAHKKDLDAGTPGRRTRELTDMLIEAYDTETAYKKYGVHARIVPFTNDFPCADIHELLAPDLLHQIIKGTFKDHLVTWVGKYLMHTHGETAGNTILNDID
;
A
#
# COMPACT_ATOMS: atom_id res chain seq x y z
N MET A 1 -2.30 -13.12 -4.74
CA MET A 1 -3.07 -11.90 -4.40
C MET A 1 -2.20 -11.05 -3.50
N ALA A 2 -2.26 -9.73 -3.62
CA ALA A 2 -1.49 -8.82 -2.75
C ALA A 2 -1.76 -9.13 -1.28
N HIS A 3 -0.72 -9.23 -0.46
CA HIS A 3 -0.85 -9.50 0.96
C HIS A 3 -0.99 -8.17 1.71
N LYS A 4 -1.98 -8.03 2.61
CA LYS A 4 -2.24 -6.75 3.31
C LYS A 4 -1.01 -6.21 4.07
N LYS A 5 -0.10 -7.08 4.51
CA LYS A 5 1.12 -6.70 5.23
C LYS A 5 2.35 -6.54 4.33
N ASP A 6 2.24 -6.88 3.04
CA ASP A 6 3.33 -6.82 2.09
C ASP A 6 2.79 -6.42 0.71
N LEU A 7 2.80 -5.11 0.49
CA LEU A 7 2.29 -4.50 -0.73
C LEU A 7 3.26 -4.64 -1.91
N ASP A 8 4.52 -5.02 -1.65
CA ASP A 8 5.56 -5.19 -2.68
C ASP A 8 5.71 -6.66 -3.12
N ALA A 9 5.11 -7.61 -2.39
CA ALA A 9 5.23 -9.03 -2.70
C ALA A 9 4.33 -9.48 -3.86
N GLY A 10 4.99 -9.90 -4.94
CA GLY A 10 4.39 -10.58 -6.10
C GLY A 10 3.82 -9.63 -7.14
N THR A 11 3.25 -10.19 -8.22
CA THR A 11 2.43 -9.45 -9.18
C THR A 11 0.97 -9.77 -8.87
N PRO A 12 0.25 -8.95 -8.08
CA PRO A 12 -1.17 -9.15 -7.87
C PRO A 12 -1.86 -9.06 -9.22
N GLY A 13 -2.77 -9.99 -9.53
CA GLY A 13 -3.64 -9.84 -10.69
C GLY A 13 -4.35 -8.49 -10.61
N ARG A 14 -4.38 -7.75 -11.73
CA ARG A 14 -4.99 -6.42 -11.81
C ARG A 14 -6.46 -6.55 -11.41
N ARG A 15 -6.86 -5.83 -10.36
CA ARG A 15 -8.29 -5.64 -10.07
C ARG A 15 -8.82 -4.67 -11.12
N THR A 16 -10.01 -4.95 -11.65
CA THR A 16 -10.74 -4.03 -12.53
C THR A 16 -12.18 -3.95 -12.05
N ARG A 17 -12.91 -2.96 -12.55
CA ARG A 17 -14.34 -2.81 -12.28
C ARG A 17 -15.11 -4.02 -12.78
N GLU A 18 -14.82 -4.48 -13.99
CA GLU A 18 -15.46 -5.64 -14.62
C GLU A 18 -15.24 -6.92 -13.82
N LEU A 19 -14.04 -7.10 -13.25
CA LEU A 19 -13.77 -8.24 -12.36
C LEU A 19 -14.58 -8.14 -11.07
N THR A 20 -14.70 -6.94 -10.50
CA THR A 20 -15.47 -6.72 -9.28
C THR A 20 -16.95 -7.00 -9.52
N ASP A 21 -17.50 -6.52 -10.64
CA ASP A 21 -18.89 -6.75 -11.04
C ASP A 21 -19.16 -8.24 -11.28
N MET A 22 -18.26 -8.92 -12.02
CA MET A 22 -18.35 -10.37 -12.24
C MET A 22 -18.36 -11.15 -10.91
N LEU A 23 -17.52 -10.77 -9.94
CA LEU A 23 -17.46 -11.44 -8.64
C LEU A 23 -18.73 -11.20 -7.81
N ILE A 24 -19.34 -10.03 -7.93
CA ILE A 24 -20.61 -9.70 -7.27
C ILE A 24 -21.76 -10.51 -7.88
N GLU A 25 -21.76 -10.71 -9.19
CA GLU A 25 -22.78 -11.51 -9.88
C GLU A 25 -22.60 -13.02 -9.62
N ALA A 26 -21.36 -13.50 -9.56
CA ALA A 26 -21.06 -14.93 -9.49
C ALA A 26 -21.14 -15.53 -8.07
N TYR A 27 -21.01 -14.73 -7.01
CA TYR A 27 -20.89 -15.21 -5.64
C TYR A 27 -21.85 -14.52 -4.67
N ASP A 28 -22.21 -15.21 -3.59
CA ASP A 28 -22.90 -14.59 -2.46
C ASP A 28 -21.98 -13.57 -1.75
N THR A 29 -22.58 -12.65 -1.00
CA THR A 29 -21.86 -11.55 -0.33
C THR A 29 -20.77 -12.04 0.63
N GLU A 30 -20.99 -13.15 1.32
CA GLU A 30 -20.02 -13.69 2.28
C GLU A 30 -18.79 -14.27 1.56
N THR A 31 -19.03 -15.03 0.49
CA THR A 31 -17.96 -15.58 -0.35
C THR A 31 -17.17 -14.48 -1.06
N ALA A 32 -17.85 -13.50 -1.65
CA ALA A 32 -17.21 -12.36 -2.32
C ALA A 32 -16.28 -11.59 -1.36
N TYR A 33 -16.74 -11.37 -0.12
CA TYR A 33 -15.97 -10.65 0.89
C TYR A 33 -14.80 -11.49 1.42
N LYS A 34 -15.05 -12.71 1.90
CA LYS A 34 -14.01 -13.53 2.56
C LYS A 34 -12.91 -13.97 1.60
N LYS A 35 -13.27 -14.30 0.36
CA LYS A 35 -12.32 -14.85 -0.62
C LYS A 35 -11.64 -13.79 -1.46
N TYR A 36 -12.34 -12.72 -1.82
CA TYR A 36 -11.83 -11.71 -2.77
C TYR A 36 -11.71 -10.31 -2.17
N GLY A 37 -12.26 -10.07 -0.98
CA GLY A 37 -12.29 -8.77 -0.33
C GLY A 37 -13.29 -7.80 -0.95
N VAL A 38 -14.27 -8.30 -1.71
CA VAL A 38 -15.28 -7.49 -2.41
C VAL A 38 -16.56 -7.46 -1.58
N HIS A 39 -17.05 -6.27 -1.27
CA HIS A 39 -18.29 -6.11 -0.51
C HIS A 39 -19.46 -5.78 -1.45
N ALA A 40 -20.22 -6.79 -1.86
CA ALA A 40 -21.27 -6.68 -2.89
C ALA A 40 -22.38 -5.64 -2.62
N ARG A 41 -22.56 -5.21 -1.37
CA ARG A 41 -23.58 -4.22 -0.98
C ARG A 41 -23.07 -2.79 -0.84
N ILE A 42 -21.78 -2.55 -1.05
CA ILE A 42 -21.16 -1.23 -0.87
C ILE A 42 -20.56 -0.80 -2.20
N VAL A 43 -21.09 0.29 -2.74
CA VAL A 43 -20.50 0.99 -3.88
C VAL A 43 -19.66 2.15 -3.34
N PRO A 44 -18.37 2.26 -3.70
CA PRO A 44 -17.56 3.41 -3.31
C PRO A 44 -18.19 4.72 -3.80
N PHE A 45 -18.13 5.78 -3.00
CA PHE A 45 -18.72 7.07 -3.38
C PHE A 45 -18.08 7.68 -4.65
N THR A 46 -16.86 7.27 -4.99
CA THR A 46 -16.13 7.70 -6.19
C THR A 46 -16.34 6.80 -7.41
N ASN A 47 -17.15 5.74 -7.31
CA ASN A 47 -17.28 4.73 -8.37
C ASN A 47 -17.62 5.32 -9.74
N ASP A 48 -18.48 6.34 -9.74
CA ASP A 48 -19.01 6.98 -10.95
C ASP A 48 -18.33 8.32 -11.25
N PHE A 49 -17.32 8.70 -10.47
CA PHE A 49 -16.59 9.95 -10.71
C PHE A 49 -15.65 9.77 -11.91
N PRO A 50 -15.58 10.75 -12.83
CA PRO A 50 -14.66 10.68 -13.95
C PRO A 50 -13.21 10.64 -13.43
N CYS A 51 -12.39 9.77 -14.02
CA CYS A 51 -10.96 9.61 -13.70
C CYS A 51 -10.65 9.22 -12.23
N ALA A 52 -11.65 8.72 -11.48
CA ALA A 52 -11.48 8.29 -10.10
C ALA A 52 -11.71 6.78 -9.90
N ASP A 53 -11.44 5.99 -10.94
CA ASP A 53 -11.52 4.53 -10.83
C ASP A 53 -10.43 4.01 -9.89
N ILE A 54 -10.84 3.53 -8.71
CA ILE A 54 -9.93 3.04 -7.68
C ILE A 54 -9.05 1.87 -8.14
N HIS A 55 -9.47 1.15 -9.17
CA HIS A 55 -8.73 0.05 -9.77
C HIS A 55 -7.64 0.52 -10.74
N GLU A 56 -7.71 1.77 -11.20
CA GLU A 56 -6.73 2.38 -12.12
C GLU A 56 -5.99 3.57 -11.51
N LEU A 57 -6.45 4.08 -10.36
CA LEU A 57 -5.84 5.21 -9.67
C LEU A 57 -4.39 4.91 -9.29
N LEU A 58 -3.47 5.71 -9.84
CA LEU A 58 -2.04 5.67 -9.49
C LEU A 58 -1.75 6.33 -8.14
N ALA A 59 -2.62 7.22 -7.67
CA ALA A 59 -2.37 8.03 -6.47
C ALA A 59 -2.06 7.21 -5.20
N PRO A 60 -2.76 6.10 -4.88
CA PRO A 60 -2.43 5.28 -3.72
C PRO A 60 -1.04 4.64 -3.81
N ASP A 61 -0.64 4.17 -4.99
CA ASP A 61 0.68 3.58 -5.23
C ASP A 61 1.79 4.63 -5.14
N LEU A 62 1.59 5.79 -5.77
CA LEU A 62 2.53 6.92 -5.67
C LEU A 62 2.70 7.40 -4.22
N LEU A 63 1.60 7.52 -3.48
CA LEU A 63 1.66 7.90 -2.06
C LEU A 63 2.41 6.85 -1.23
N HIS A 64 2.15 5.57 -1.49
CA HIS A 64 2.88 4.47 -0.85
C HIS A 64 4.37 4.54 -1.14
N GLN A 65 4.76 4.70 -2.41
CA GLN A 65 6.16 4.78 -2.84
C GLN A 65 6.89 6.00 -2.29
N ILE A 66 6.22 7.16 -2.20
CA ILE A 66 6.80 8.36 -1.60
C ILE A 66 7.09 8.10 -0.10
N ILE A 67 6.11 7.60 0.65
CA ILE A 67 6.28 7.39 2.09
C ILE A 67 7.27 6.25 2.40
N LYS A 68 7.08 5.08 1.78
CA LYS A 68 7.91 3.91 2.04
C LYS A 68 9.26 4.02 1.33
N GLY A 69 9.27 4.14 0.00
CA GLY A 69 10.51 4.15 -0.78
C GLY A 69 11.36 5.39 -0.55
N THR A 70 10.76 6.59 -0.55
CA THR A 70 11.55 7.83 -0.51
C THR A 70 11.86 8.26 0.92
N PHE A 71 10.86 8.36 1.80
CA PHE A 71 11.10 8.81 3.18
C PHE A 71 11.73 7.70 4.03
N LYS A 72 11.09 6.54 4.13
CA LYS A 72 11.59 5.47 5.01
C LYS A 72 12.87 4.82 4.46
N ASP A 73 12.82 4.25 3.27
CA ASP A 73 13.90 3.39 2.78
C ASP A 73 15.13 4.19 2.31
N HIS A 74 14.94 5.44 1.87
CA HIS A 74 16.03 6.29 1.40
C HIS A 74 16.45 7.36 2.42
N LEU A 75 15.54 8.25 2.84
CA LEU A 75 15.90 9.37 3.73
C LEU A 75 16.33 8.89 5.12
N VAL A 76 15.54 8.04 5.80
CA VAL A 76 15.89 7.55 7.15
C VAL A 76 17.19 6.72 7.11
N THR A 77 17.33 5.85 6.11
CA THR A 77 18.59 5.11 5.89
C THR A 77 19.80 6.04 5.72
N TRP A 78 19.65 7.13 4.96
CA TRP A 78 20.72 8.11 4.76
C TRP A 78 21.06 8.85 6.05
N VAL A 79 20.06 9.33 6.80
CA VAL A 79 20.26 9.98 8.10
C VAL A 79 20.95 9.04 9.09
N GLY A 80 20.54 7.76 9.14
CA GLY A 80 21.20 6.76 9.97
C GLY A 80 22.69 6.63 9.64
N LYS A 81 23.04 6.52 8.36
CA LYS A 81 24.45 6.48 7.90
C LYS A 81 25.22 7.73 8.30
N TYR A 82 24.60 8.91 8.17
CA TYR A 82 25.21 10.18 8.55
C TYR A 82 25.50 10.25 10.06
N LEU A 83 24.55 9.82 10.90
CA LEU A 83 24.70 9.79 12.35
C LEU A 83 25.83 8.84 12.78
N MET A 84 25.92 7.65 12.18
CA MET A 84 27.01 6.71 12.46
C MET A 84 28.37 7.30 12.07
N HIS A 85 28.45 7.97 10.91
CA HIS A 85 29.69 8.62 10.47
C HIS A 85 30.12 9.79 11.37
N THR A 86 29.15 10.56 11.88
CA THR A 86 29.42 11.79 12.63
C THR A 86 29.69 11.55 14.12
N HIS A 87 28.97 10.61 14.74
CA HIS A 87 29.00 10.40 16.19
C HIS A 87 29.61 9.03 16.60
N GLY A 88 29.95 8.18 15.63
CA GLY A 88 30.37 6.81 15.88
C GLY A 88 29.17 5.89 16.17
N GLU A 89 29.39 4.58 16.15
CA GLU A 89 28.33 3.57 16.15
C GLU A 89 27.45 3.60 17.41
N THR A 90 28.04 3.74 18.61
CA THR A 90 27.28 3.71 19.86
C THR A 90 26.39 4.94 20.04
N ALA A 91 26.96 6.15 19.92
CA ALA A 91 26.21 7.38 20.09
C ALA A 91 25.25 7.63 18.92
N GLY A 92 25.65 7.28 17.70
CA GLY A 92 24.77 7.33 16.52
C GLY A 92 23.53 6.44 16.68
N ASN A 93 23.68 5.21 17.19
CA ASN A 93 22.54 4.32 17.44
C ASN A 93 21.63 4.83 18.55
N THR A 94 22.18 5.44 19.61
CA THR A 94 21.36 6.08 20.64
C THR A 94 20.49 7.20 20.07
N ILE A 95 21.05 8.05 19.21
CA ILE A 95 20.30 9.13 18.56
C ILE A 95 19.25 8.56 17.58
N LEU A 96 19.61 7.54 16.80
CA LEU A 96 18.68 6.92 15.85
C LEU A 96 17.48 6.26 16.55
N ASN A 97 17.71 5.59 17.69
CA ASN A 97 16.66 4.96 18.49
C ASN A 97 15.68 5.94 19.15
N ASP A 98 16.05 7.21 19.30
CA ASP A 98 15.15 8.26 19.80
C ASP A 98 14.23 8.81 18.69
N ILE A 99 14.60 8.57 17.43
CA ILE A 99 13.87 9.03 16.23
C ILE A 99 12.91 7.95 15.69
N ASP A 100 13.26 6.66 15.87
CA ASP A 100 12.48 5.49 15.41
C ASP A 100 11.23 5.23 16.28
#